data_AF-A0A813YLH4-F1
#
_entry.id   AF-A0A813YLH4-F1
#
_cell.length_a   1.000
_cell.length_b   1.000
_cell.length_c   1.000
_cell.angle_alpha   90.00
_cell.angle_beta   90.00
_cell.angle_gamma   90.00
#
_symmetry.space_group_name_H-M   'P 1'
#
loop_
_entity.id
_entity.type
_entity.pdbx_description
1 polymer ?
#
loop_
_entity_poly.entity_id
_entity_poly.type
_entity_poly.pdbx_seq_one_letter_code
_entity_poly.pdbx_strand_id
1 'polypeptide(L)'
;MFCQAAREQVYGSRYQWIILGYPSLSTWWNEPTDCSMQEIIRVINGTLQTRLPPLSIDDNENQLEYITEYIKQFSKLEKDYFHGYVYDTIWSLAYLYQSHLLSNQSIIGIF
;
A
#
# COMPACT_ATOMS: atom_id res chain seq x y z
N MET A 1 18.96 -2.26 13.71
CA MET A 1 19.71 -1.88 12.48
C MET A 1 20.09 -0.39 12.51
N PHE A 2 19.13 0.55 12.53
CA PHE A 2 19.45 1.99 12.49
C PHE A 2 20.33 2.49 13.66
N CYS A 3 20.17 1.96 14.88
CA CYS A 3 21.09 2.28 15.98
C CYS A 3 22.54 1.86 15.69
N GLN A 4 22.74 0.72 15.03
CA GLN A 4 24.09 0.27 14.67
C GLN A 4 24.66 1.13 13.53
N ALA A 5 23.83 1.48 12.54
CA ALA A 5 24.20 2.42 11.49
C ALA A 5 24.58 3.80 12.04
N ALA A 6 23.92 4.26 13.11
CA ALA A 6 24.30 5.50 13.79
C ALA A 6 25.70 5.39 14.42
N ARG A 7 26.00 4.28 15.12
CA ARG A 7 27.31 4.03 15.74
C ARG A 7 28.44 3.91 14.71
N GLU A 8 28.16 3.29 13.57
CA GLU A 8 29.10 3.07 12.47
C GLU A 8 29.16 4.26 11.49
N GLN A 9 28.42 5.33 11.73
CA GLN A 9 28.36 6.52 10.87
C GLN A 9 27.93 6.23 9.42
N VAL A 10 27.01 5.29 9.25
CA VAL A 10 26.40 4.90 7.97
C VAL A 10 25.19 5.79 7.68
N TYR A 11 25.45 7.09 7.52
CA TYR A 11 24.46 8.13 7.22
C TYR A 11 25.11 9.38 6.61
N GLY A 12 24.29 10.33 6.15
CA GLY A 12 24.74 11.57 5.53
C GLY A 12 24.94 11.46 4.01
N SER A 13 25.61 12.44 3.41
CA SER A 13 25.67 12.61 1.94
C SER A 13 26.32 11.47 1.15
N ARG A 14 27.00 10.54 1.83
CA ARG A 14 27.67 9.39 1.21
C ARG A 14 26.80 8.12 1.17
N TYR A 15 25.62 8.13 1.81
CA TYR A 15 24.78 6.96 1.95
C TYR A 15 23.34 7.28 1.54
N GLN A 16 22.72 6.38 0.77
CA GLN A 16 21.31 6.45 0.44
C GLN A 16 20.60 5.19 0.96
N TRP A 17 19.68 5.39 1.89
CA TRP A 17 18.81 4.32 2.37
C TRP A 17 17.60 4.21 1.45
N ILE A 18 17.29 2.98 1.04
CA ILE A 18 16.06 2.64 0.32
C ILE A 18 15.37 1.55 1.15
N ILE A 19 14.17 1.85 1.66
CA ILE A 19 13.43 0.94 2.53
C ILE A 19 12.01 0.73 2.01
N LEU A 20 11.38 -0.35 2.45
CA LEU A 20 9.97 -0.57 2.23
C LEU A 20 9.17 0.39 3.11
N GLY A 21 8.29 1.18 2.50
CA GLY A 21 7.32 2.00 3.19
C GLY A 21 6.05 1.19 3.44
N TYR A 22 5.60 1.12 4.69
CA TYR A 22 4.34 0.46 5.05
C TYR A 22 3.29 1.48 5.49
N PRO A 23 2.00 1.30 5.16
CA PRO A 23 0.95 2.30 5.37
C PRO A 23 0.75 2.76 6.83
N SER A 24 0.92 1.86 7.80
CA SER A 24 0.67 2.11 9.22
C SER A 24 1.89 2.62 9.99
N LEU A 25 3.02 2.84 9.31
CA LEU A 25 4.31 3.05 9.95
C LEU A 25 4.68 4.54 10.09
N SER A 26 3.75 5.49 10.05
CA SER A 26 4.08 6.94 10.12
C SER A 26 4.89 7.37 11.36
N THR A 27 4.98 6.53 12.39
CA THR A 27 5.82 6.72 13.58
C THR A 27 6.66 5.49 13.93
N TRP A 28 6.98 4.62 12.96
CA TRP A 28 7.68 3.35 13.22
C TRP A 28 9.03 3.50 13.92
N TRP A 29 9.67 4.65 13.71
CA TRP A 29 10.96 4.99 14.32
C TRP A 29 10.85 5.56 15.74
N ASN A 30 9.63 5.70 16.28
CA ASN A 30 9.34 6.25 17.60
C ASN A 30 9.15 5.20 18.70
N GLU A 31 9.46 3.94 18.39
CA GLU A 31 9.47 2.87 19.38
C GLU A 31 10.70 2.98 20.30
N PRO A 32 10.61 2.55 21.57
CA PRO A 32 11.76 2.48 22.47
C PRO A 32 12.87 1.60 21.90
N THR A 33 14.12 2.08 21.90
CA THR A 33 15.29 1.32 21.44
C THR A 33 16.53 1.58 22.28
N ASP A 34 17.62 0.84 22.00
CA ASP A 34 18.93 0.99 22.66
C ASP A 34 19.72 2.23 22.22
N CYS A 35 19.13 3.13 21.44
CA CYS A 35 19.75 4.39 21.03
C CYS A 35 18.77 5.56 21.17
N SER A 36 19.33 6.77 21.21
CA SER A 36 18.52 7.99 21.32
C SER A 36 17.71 8.23 20.04
N MET A 37 16.53 8.82 20.18
CA MET A 37 15.72 9.24 19.03
C MET A 37 16.50 10.16 18.07
N GLN A 38 17.41 10.98 18.59
CA GLN A 38 18.27 11.86 17.78
C GLN A 38 19.23 11.06 16.89
N GLU A 39 19.76 9.93 17.36
CA GLU A 39 20.59 9.04 16.55
C GLU A 39 19.78 8.37 15.44
N ILE A 40 18.56 7.91 15.74
CA ILE A 40 17.67 7.33 14.74
C ILE A 40 17.34 8.36 13.65
N ILE A 41 16.90 9.56 14.04
CA ILE A 41 16.55 10.65 13.13
C ILE A 41 17.71 10.98 12.18
N ARG A 42 18.95 11.01 12.67
CA ARG A 42 20.14 11.27 11.83
C ARG A 42 20.31 10.23 10.73
N VAL A 43 20.03 8.96 11.01
CA VAL A 43 20.21 7.87 10.04
C VAL A 43 19.06 7.82 9.04
N ILE A 44 17.83 7.98 9.51
CA ILE A 44 16.65 7.86 8.64
C ILE A 44 16.42 9.11 7.79
N ASN A 45 17.00 10.26 8.15
CA ASN A 45 16.87 11.48 7.37
C ASN A 45 17.40 11.29 5.93
N GLY A 46 16.56 11.61 4.94
CA GLY A 46 16.87 11.41 3.53
C GLY A 46 16.63 9.98 3.01
N THR A 47 16.01 9.10 3.80
CA THR A 47 15.65 7.75 3.33
C THR A 47 14.55 7.81 2.26
N LEU A 48 14.75 7.05 1.18
CA LEU A 48 13.72 6.80 0.17
C LEU A 48 12.85 5.63 0.60
N GLN A 49 11.54 5.83 0.59
CA GLN A 49 10.57 4.77 0.91
C GLN A 49 9.84 4.35 -0.35
N THR A 50 9.87 3.05 -0.64
CA THR A 50 9.11 2.49 -1.76
C THR A 50 7.81 1.89 -1.25
N ARG A 51 6.68 2.28 -1.83
CA ARG A 51 5.36 1.70 -1.55
C ARG A 51 4.55 1.54 -2.84
N LEU A 52 3.66 0.55 -2.85
CA LEU A 52 2.62 0.46 -3.89
C LEU A 52 1.51 1.47 -3.57
N PRO A 53 1.05 2.30 -4.52
CA PRO A 53 -0.05 3.22 -4.26
C PRO A 53 -1.35 2.44 -3.97
N PRO A 54 -2.20 2.90 -3.04
CA PRO A 54 -3.43 2.18 -2.69
C PRO A 54 -4.54 2.33 -3.75
N LEU A 55 -4.46 3.39 -4.55
CA LEU A 55 -5.43 3.78 -5.57
C LEU A 55 -4.68 4.38 -6.77
N SER A 56 -5.32 4.41 -7.94
CA SER A 56 -4.74 5.07 -9.12
C SER A 56 -4.53 6.56 -8.87
N ILE A 57 -3.55 7.13 -9.56
CA ILE A 57 -3.25 8.57 -9.53
C ILE A 57 -4.13 9.32 -10.56
N ASP A 58 -4.69 8.59 -11.53
CA ASP A 58 -5.56 9.17 -12.54
C ASP A 58 -6.88 9.62 -11.91
N ASP A 59 -7.16 10.91 -12.00
CA ASP A 59 -8.35 11.53 -11.44
C ASP A 59 -9.54 11.30 -12.39
N ASN A 60 -10.22 10.16 -12.20
CA ASN A 60 -11.48 9.89 -12.88
C ASN A 60 -12.65 9.99 -11.89
N GLU A 61 -13.80 10.45 -12.39
CA GLU A 61 -15.00 10.72 -11.60
C GLU A 61 -15.47 9.46 -10.82
N ASN A 62 -15.32 8.28 -11.42
CA ASN A 62 -15.68 7.00 -10.83
C ASN A 62 -14.85 6.64 -9.59
N GLN A 63 -13.56 6.99 -9.57
CA GLN A 63 -12.68 6.70 -8.44
C GLN A 63 -13.02 7.58 -7.24
N LEU A 64 -13.33 8.86 -7.47
CA LEU A 64 -13.74 9.77 -6.40
C LEU A 64 -15.06 9.33 -5.77
N GLU A 65 -16.01 8.87 -6.58
CA GLU A 65 -17.27 8.29 -6.12
C GLU A 65 -17.03 7.04 -5.26
N TYR A 66 -16.19 6.10 -5.73
CA TYR A 66 -15.82 4.91 -4.98
C TYR A 66 -15.23 5.24 -3.60
N ILE A 67 -14.25 6.15 -3.54
CA ILE A 67 -13.61 6.55 -2.27
C ILE A 67 -14.63 7.17 -1.33
N THR A 68 -15.53 8.00 -1.87
CA THR A 68 -16.56 8.70 -1.09
C THR A 68 -17.52 7.71 -0.44
N GLU A 69 -18.03 6.75 -1.19
CA GLU A 69 -18.93 5.72 -0.66
C GLU A 69 -18.20 4.76 0.30
N TYR A 70 -16.96 4.39 0.00
CA TYR A 70 -16.13 3.59 0.92
C TYR A 70 -15.95 4.31 2.27
N ILE A 71 -15.55 5.58 2.27
CA ILE A 71 -15.34 6.35 3.51
C ILE A 71 -16.65 6.48 4.30
N LYS A 72 -17.77 6.70 3.62
CA LYS A 72 -19.09 6.82 4.24
C LYS A 72 -19.51 5.50 4.90
N GLN A 73 -19.37 4.38 4.19
CA GLN A 73 -19.74 3.05 4.67
C GLN A 73 -18.88 2.58 5.84
N PHE A 74 -17.58 2.87 5.81
CA PHE A 74 -16.61 2.41 6.80
C PHE A 74 -16.13 3.51 7.75
N SER A 75 -16.92 4.59 7.90
CA SER A 75 -16.58 5.78 8.69
C SER A 75 -16.19 5.51 10.17
N LYS A 76 -16.66 4.39 10.73
CA LYS A 76 -16.40 3.97 12.13
C LYS A 76 -15.29 2.92 12.27
N LEU A 77 -14.73 2.43 11.16
CA LEU A 77 -13.68 1.43 11.16
C LEU A 77 -12.34 2.05 10.76
N GLU A 78 -11.26 1.38 11.16
CA GLU A 78 -9.96 1.66 10.57
C GLU A 78 -10.00 1.33 9.08
N LYS A 79 -9.56 2.28 8.26
CA LYS A 79 -9.57 2.14 6.80
C LYS A 79 -8.41 1.24 6.41
N ASP A 80 -8.71 0.17 5.69
CA ASP A 80 -7.69 -0.77 5.24
C ASP A 80 -7.01 -0.24 3.97
N TYR A 81 -5.69 -0.13 3.98
CA TYR A 81 -4.92 0.32 2.82
C TYR A 81 -5.18 -0.47 1.53
N PHE A 82 -5.57 -1.73 1.65
CA PHE A 82 -5.74 -2.66 0.54
C PHE A 82 -7.18 -2.73 0.00
N HIS A 83 -8.08 -1.86 0.44
CA HIS A 83 -9.51 -1.90 0.05
C HIS A 83 -9.73 -1.86 -1.47
N GLY A 84 -8.93 -1.08 -2.20
CA GLY A 84 -9.00 -1.00 -3.67
C GLY A 84 -8.62 -2.31 -4.34
N TYR A 85 -7.54 -2.95 -3.88
CA TYR A 85 -7.09 -4.25 -4.39
C TYR A 85 -8.14 -5.34 -4.18
N VAL A 86 -8.80 -5.35 -3.02
CA VAL A 86 -9.88 -6.31 -2.74
C VAL A 86 -11.07 -6.05 -3.66
N TYR A 87 -11.46 -4.79 -3.83
CA TYR A 87 -12.55 -4.40 -4.73
C TYR A 87 -12.29 -4.88 -6.17
N ASP A 88 -11.11 -4.61 -6.71
CA ASP A 88 -10.70 -5.02 -8.06
C ASP A 88 -10.61 -6.54 -8.20
N THR A 89 -10.18 -7.24 -7.15
CA THR A 89 -10.09 -8.71 -7.14
C THR A 89 -11.47 -9.34 -7.27
N ILE A 90 -12.47 -8.86 -6.53
CA ILE A 90 -13.85 -9.38 -6.61
C ILE A 90 -14.42 -9.17 -8.01
N TRP A 91 -14.24 -7.99 -8.60
CA TRP A 91 -14.69 -7.72 -9.96
C TRP A 91 -13.97 -8.56 -11.01
N SER A 92 -12.67 -8.74 -10.87
CA SER A 92 -11.87 -9.59 -11.76
C SER A 92 -12.33 -11.04 -11.71
N LEU A 93 -12.64 -11.56 -10.51
CA LEU A 93 -13.18 -12.91 -10.33
C LEU A 93 -14.58 -13.05 -10.95
N ALA A 94 -15.46 -12.07 -10.74
CA ALA A 94 -16.79 -12.06 -11.34
C ALA A 94 -16.72 -12.06 -12.87
N TYR A 95 -15.84 -11.23 -13.44
CA TYR A 95 -15.59 -11.17 -14.87
C TYR A 95 -15.05 -12.51 -15.41
N LEU A 96 -14.08 -13.12 -14.72
CA LEU A 96 -13.55 -14.42 -15.09
C LEU A 96 -14.64 -15.48 -15.08
N TYR A 97 -15.47 -15.52 -14.03
CA TYR A 97 -16.57 -16.46 -13.91
C TYR A 97 -17.60 -16.28 -15.06
N GLN A 98 -18.00 -15.05 -15.35
CA GLN A 98 -18.90 -14.75 -16.45
C GLN A 98 -18.32 -15.20 -17.80
N SER A 99 -17.04 -14.90 -18.06
CA SER A 99 -16.38 -15.29 -19.32
C SER A 99 -16.30 -16.81 -19.47
N HIS A 100 -16.09 -17.55 -18.37
CA HIS A 100 -16.10 -19.01 -18.36
C HIS A 100 -17.49 -19.58 -18.64
N LEU A 101 -18.56 -18.99 -18.10
CA LEU A 101 -19.92 -19.43 -18.40
C LEU A 101 -20.28 -19.20 -19.87
N LEU A 102 -19.89 -18.05 -20.43
CA LEU A 102 -20.17 -17.70 -21.83
C LEU A 102 -19.38 -18.57 -22.82
N SER A 103 -18.16 -18.98 -22.50
CA SER A 103 -17.39 -19.91 -23.33
C SER A 103 -17.93 -21.35 -23.30
N ASN A 104 -18.62 -21.74 -22.22
CA ASN A 104 -19.33 -23.01 -22.14
C ASN A 104 -20.73 -22.99 -22.80
N GLN A 105 -21.36 -21.83 -22.95
CA GLN A 105 -22.65 -21.70 -23.64
C GLN A 105 -22.54 -21.77 -25.17
N SER A 106 -21.39 -21.43 -25.77
CA SER A 106 -21.17 -21.57 -27.20
C SER A 106 -21.02 -23.04 -27.68
N ILE A 107 -20.97 -24.02 -26.76
CA ILE A 107 -20.98 -25.46 -27.08
C ILE A 107 -22.41 -26.05 -27.02
N ILE A 108 -23.37 -25.37 -26.39
CA ILE A 108 -24.76 -25.87 -26.20
C ILE A 108 -25.76 -25.16 -27.13
N GLY A 109 -25.27 -24.34 -28.07
CA GLY A 109 -26.08 -23.62 -29.06
C GLY A 109 -26.15 -24.24 -30.45
N ILE A 110 -25.80 -25.53 -30.61
CA ILE A 110 -25.97 -26.28 -31.87
C ILE A 110 -26.64 -27.61 -31.55
N PHE A 111 -27.96 -27.60 -31.35
CA PHE A 111 -28.90 -28.68 -31.69
C PHE A 111 -30.31 -28.10 -31.76
#